data_AF-A0A8S0TM14-F1
#
_entry.id   AF-A0A8S0TM14-F1
#
_cell.length_a   1.000
_cell.length_b   1.000
_cell.length_c   1.000
_cell.angle_alpha   90.00
_cell.angle_beta   90.00
_cell.angle_gamma   90.00
#
_symmetry.space_group_name_H-M   'P 1'
#
loop_
_entity.id
_entity.type
_entity.pdbx_description
1 polymer ?
#
loop_
_entity_poly.entity_id
_entity_poly.type
_entity_poly.pdbx_seq_one_letter_code
_entity_poly.pdbx_strand_id
1 'polypeptide(L)'
;MSLTEIYNTLQFMWRADVVDSWITDKAKELESDDVGHDLLTVKTLLGKQERFDACLDAFEQEGIASLSQLKDQSAPMKSDRVAKRYDEVMKRWNDLRGASEARKASLNRYQDQFKQIEEHFLTFAKRASAFNSWFENAEEDLTDPVRCNSIEEARALREAHTQFQESLASAQQDFDYLKELDRRIKAFNVGPNPYTWFTMSALEDTWARLKAIVKNRDIELTKEAKRQEENDWLRKQYAKKANALHEWLTDTRMWLLSGAQSGQLSLEEQLEANIKKMNEVRSHKEDLKTIEELGKLQENNLILDNRYTEHSTTSLAQQWDQLEQLGLRMQHNLEQQIQARNQSGVSEDALREFSIMFKYFDKDNSGRLNHSEFKNCLRALGYDLPMIEEGQTDPEFEAILNSVDPNRDGEVSIQEYMAFLISRETENVQSSDDIEQAFKSITLNGERPYVTSDELYSNLRHDVAQFCASQMESYENMPNAFDYKSFTRRLFV
;
A
#
# COMPACT_ATOMS: atom_id res chain seq x y z
N MET A 1 53.31 44.87 105.49
CA MET A 1 53.27 44.76 104.01
C MET A 1 54.70 44.55 103.57
N SER A 2 55.03 43.39 103.02
CA SER A 2 56.36 43.15 102.46
C SER A 2 56.51 43.92 101.13
N LEU A 3 57.72 44.38 100.79
CA LEU A 3 58.00 45.04 99.51
C LEU A 3 57.56 44.16 98.32
N THR A 4 57.65 42.85 98.47
CA THR A 4 57.24 41.83 97.51
C THR A 4 55.74 41.87 97.20
N GLU A 5 54.88 42.08 98.21
CA GLU A 5 53.42 42.18 98.03
C GLU A 5 53.00 43.42 97.25
N ILE A 6 53.66 44.55 97.51
CA ILE A 6 53.41 45.82 96.80
C ILE A 6 53.87 45.69 95.35
N TYR A 7 55.04 45.07 95.13
CA TYR A 7 55.60 44.80 93.81
C TYR A 7 54.66 43.90 92.98
N ASN A 8 54.21 42.77 93.52
CA ASN A 8 53.28 41.85 92.82
C ASN A 8 51.97 42.54 92.43
N THR A 9 51.42 43.39 93.32
CA THR A 9 50.19 44.15 93.04
C THR A 9 50.37 45.16 91.91
N LEU A 10 51.51 45.86 91.87
CA LEU A 10 51.83 46.81 90.79
C LEU A 10 52.08 46.09 89.46
N GLN A 11 52.77 44.96 89.50
CA GLN A 11 53.03 44.11 88.33
C GLN A 11 51.72 43.57 87.73
N PHE A 12 50.77 43.14 88.57
CA PHE A 12 49.43 42.76 88.14
C PHE A 12 48.72 43.92 87.42
N MET A 13 48.70 45.12 88.01
CA MET A 13 47.97 46.26 87.44
C MET A 13 48.53 46.66 86.07
N TRP A 14 49.86 46.70 85.93
CA TRP A 14 50.49 46.96 84.63
C TRP A 14 50.16 45.87 83.60
N ARG A 15 50.24 44.59 83.99
CA ARG A 15 49.91 43.47 83.09
C ARG A 15 48.44 43.51 82.67
N ALA A 16 47.53 43.86 83.59
CA ALA A 16 46.12 44.02 83.30
C ALA A 16 45.88 45.11 82.24
N ASP A 17 46.57 46.25 82.33
CA ASP A 17 46.45 47.33 81.34
C ASP A 17 47.02 46.94 79.97
N VAL A 18 48.12 46.18 79.93
CA VAL A 18 48.68 45.62 78.69
C VAL A 18 47.69 44.65 78.04
N VAL A 19 47.06 43.76 78.83
CA VAL A 19 46.04 42.83 78.35
C VAL A 19 44.82 43.58 77.83
N ASP A 20 44.35 44.60 78.56
CA ASP A 20 43.18 45.39 78.20
C ASP A 20 43.40 46.19 76.89
N SER A 21 44.60 46.76 76.71
CA SER A 21 44.99 47.41 75.45
C SER A 21 44.99 46.43 74.29
N TRP A 22 45.56 45.24 74.49
CA TRP A 22 45.59 44.20 73.46
C TRP A 22 44.18 43.74 73.06
N ILE A 23 43.30 43.51 74.05
CA ILE A 23 41.89 43.16 73.81
C ILE A 23 41.19 44.26 73.01
N THR A 24 41.44 45.53 73.35
CA THR A 24 40.83 46.67 72.66
C THR A 24 41.25 46.73 71.19
N ASP A 25 42.52 46.46 70.88
CA ASP A 25 43.00 46.46 69.50
C ASP A 25 42.45 45.28 68.70
N LYS A 26 42.34 44.09 69.32
CA LYS A 26 41.74 42.92 68.67
C LYS A 26 40.23 43.01 68.50
N ALA A 27 39.53 43.68 69.41
CA ALA A 27 38.10 43.95 69.26
C ALA A 27 37.81 44.78 68.00
N LYS A 28 38.66 45.76 67.66
CA LYS A 28 38.52 46.57 66.43
C LYS A 28 38.66 45.74 65.15
N GLU A 29 39.52 44.73 65.13
CA GLU A 29 39.66 43.82 63.97
C GLU A 29 38.38 42.97 63.72
N LEU A 30 37.54 42.79 64.75
CA LEU A 30 36.27 42.07 64.67
C LEU A 30 35.07 42.95 64.30
N GLU A 31 35.21 44.29 64.26
CA GLU A 31 34.10 45.22 63.93
C GLU A 31 33.62 45.12 62.47
N SER A 32 34.35 44.39 61.62
CA SER A 32 33.97 44.21 60.22
C SER A 32 32.85 43.16 60.07
N ASP A 33 31.68 43.62 59.63
CA ASP A 33 30.51 42.79 59.27
C ASP A 33 30.64 42.08 57.90
N ASP A 34 31.83 42.08 57.29
CA ASP A 34 32.05 41.42 56.01
C ASP A 34 31.99 39.89 56.17
N VAL A 35 31.04 39.28 55.48
CA VAL A 35 30.80 37.83 55.44
C VAL A 35 31.19 37.19 54.11
N GLY A 36 31.66 37.99 53.14
CA GLY A 36 31.96 37.56 51.77
C GLY A 36 30.72 37.45 50.88
N HIS A 37 30.95 37.36 49.56
CA HIS A 37 29.89 37.37 48.53
C HIS A 37 29.87 36.10 47.65
N ASP A 38 30.86 35.23 47.81
CA ASP A 38 30.98 33.95 47.11
C ASP A 38 31.79 32.95 47.96
N LEU A 39 31.86 31.69 47.52
CA LEU A 39 32.55 30.66 48.28
C LEU A 39 34.04 30.96 48.51
N LEU A 40 34.70 31.61 47.53
CA LEU A 40 36.12 31.93 47.60
C LEU A 40 36.41 33.01 48.65
N THR A 41 35.61 34.07 48.66
CA THR A 41 35.73 35.18 49.60
C THR A 41 35.43 34.73 51.03
N VAL A 42 34.39 33.91 51.25
CA VAL A 42 34.10 33.35 52.59
C VAL A 42 35.22 32.42 53.06
N LYS A 43 35.76 31.55 52.20
CA LYS A 43 36.92 30.70 52.53
C LYS A 43 38.14 31.54 52.92
N THR A 44 38.36 32.65 52.23
CA THR A 44 39.45 33.58 52.54
C THR A 44 39.25 34.25 53.89
N LEU A 45 38.02 34.67 54.21
CA LEU A 45 37.66 35.25 55.51
C LEU A 45 37.79 34.22 56.65
N LEU A 46 37.37 32.97 56.44
CA LEU A 46 37.58 31.88 57.40
C LEU A 46 39.06 31.64 57.68
N GLY A 47 39.92 31.63 56.66
CA GLY A 47 41.36 31.51 56.86
C GLY A 47 41.97 32.69 57.63
N LYS A 48 41.41 33.90 57.50
CA LYS A 48 41.78 35.05 58.35
C LYS A 48 41.29 34.86 59.79
N GLN A 49 40.08 34.35 59.97
CA GLN A 49 39.48 34.07 61.27
C GLN A 49 40.26 32.98 62.03
N GLU A 50 40.70 31.91 61.36
CA GLU A 50 41.52 30.86 61.98
C GLU A 50 42.85 31.38 62.49
N ARG A 51 43.49 32.29 61.74
CA ARG A 51 44.73 32.96 62.20
C ARG A 51 44.45 33.85 63.41
N PHE A 52 43.32 34.54 63.40
CA PHE A 52 42.89 35.37 64.53
C PHE A 52 42.63 34.51 65.77
N ASP A 53 41.90 33.40 65.66
CA ASP A 53 41.65 32.46 66.74
C ASP A 53 42.96 31.88 67.30
N ALA A 54 43.90 31.49 66.42
CA ALA A 54 45.22 31.01 66.86
C ALA A 54 46.01 32.10 67.62
N CYS A 55 45.86 33.37 67.25
CA CYS A 55 46.42 34.48 68.02
C CYS A 55 45.74 34.64 69.39
N LEU A 56 44.42 34.42 69.49
CA LEU A 56 43.72 34.41 70.77
C LEU A 56 44.23 33.26 71.66
N ASP A 57 44.33 32.05 71.12
CA ASP A 57 44.78 30.87 71.87
C ASP A 57 46.21 31.05 72.41
N ALA A 58 47.13 31.58 71.58
CA ALA A 58 48.48 31.91 72.02
C ALA A 58 48.49 32.98 73.13
N PHE A 59 47.65 34.01 72.99
CA PHE A 59 47.53 35.06 74.00
C PHE A 59 46.88 34.58 75.29
N GLU A 60 46.00 33.58 75.24
CA GLU A 60 45.45 32.94 76.44
C GLU A 60 46.55 32.25 77.26
N GLN A 61 47.40 31.47 76.58
CA GLN A 61 48.46 30.69 77.20
C GLN A 61 49.55 31.57 77.85
N GLU A 62 49.84 32.73 77.27
CA GLU A 62 50.91 33.61 77.77
C GLU A 62 50.39 34.86 78.50
N GLY A 63 49.42 35.55 77.91
CA GLY A 63 48.84 36.80 78.41
C GLY A 63 47.95 36.57 79.62
N ILE A 64 46.86 35.82 79.40
CA ILE A 64 45.82 35.57 80.41
C ILE A 64 46.35 34.67 81.52
N ALA A 65 47.05 33.58 81.21
CA ALA A 65 47.63 32.69 82.24
C ALA A 65 48.61 33.44 83.17
N SER A 66 49.45 34.33 82.62
CA SER A 66 50.34 35.18 83.41
C SER A 66 49.56 36.16 84.30
N LEU A 67 48.48 36.76 83.79
CA LEU A 67 47.62 37.65 84.56
C LEU A 67 46.94 36.91 85.73
N SER A 68 46.46 35.70 85.51
CA SER A 68 45.87 34.82 86.52
C SER A 68 46.88 34.45 87.61
N GLN A 69 48.10 34.07 87.22
CA GLN A 69 49.16 33.74 88.18
C GLN A 69 49.53 34.96 89.05
N LEU A 70 49.61 36.16 88.47
CA LEU A 70 49.91 37.39 89.21
C LEU A 70 48.77 37.81 90.16
N LYS A 71 47.51 37.51 89.80
CA LYS A 71 46.36 37.69 90.69
C LYS A 71 46.52 36.85 91.96
N ASP A 72 46.84 35.56 91.81
CA ASP A 72 46.97 34.62 92.93
C ASP A 72 48.14 34.95 93.87
N GLN A 73 49.18 35.62 93.34
CA GLN A 73 50.36 36.06 94.10
C GLN A 73 50.18 37.42 94.81
N SER A 74 49.02 38.07 94.67
CA SER A 74 48.73 39.38 95.29
C SER A 74 48.15 39.25 96.71
N ALA A 75 48.44 40.22 97.59
CA ALA A 75 48.15 40.13 99.02
C ALA A 75 46.65 40.24 99.40
N PRO A 76 46.17 39.58 100.46
CA PRO A 76 44.75 39.55 100.86
C PRO A 76 44.16 40.94 101.18
N MET A 77 44.98 41.90 101.62
CA MET A 77 44.50 43.22 102.08
C MET A 77 44.20 44.21 100.94
N LYS A 78 44.62 43.93 99.69
CA LYS A 78 44.25 44.67 98.45
C LYS A 78 43.50 43.78 97.44
N SER A 79 43.13 42.57 97.85
CA SER A 79 42.51 41.54 97.02
C SER A 79 41.25 42.05 96.33
N ASP A 80 40.42 42.86 96.99
CA ASP A 80 39.15 43.33 96.40
C ASP A 80 39.33 44.21 95.15
N ARG A 81 40.34 45.10 95.12
CA ARG A 81 40.60 45.95 93.95
C ARG A 81 41.24 45.17 92.81
N VAL A 82 42.14 44.25 93.13
CA VAL A 82 42.79 43.35 92.18
C VAL A 82 41.76 42.40 91.57
N ALA A 83 40.90 41.80 92.40
CA ALA A 83 39.81 40.92 91.98
C ALA A 83 38.84 41.63 91.04
N LYS A 84 38.35 42.82 91.40
CA LYS A 84 37.47 43.61 90.52
C LYS A 84 38.10 43.90 89.16
N ARG A 85 39.35 44.36 89.12
CA ARG A 85 40.05 44.65 87.85
C ARG A 85 40.29 43.38 87.04
N TYR A 86 40.65 42.27 87.68
CA TYR A 86 40.77 40.97 87.01
C TYR A 86 39.45 40.54 86.39
N ASP A 87 38.34 40.65 87.14
CA ASP A 87 37.02 40.26 86.67
C ASP A 87 36.56 41.13 85.48
N GLU A 88 36.88 42.44 85.48
CA GLU A 88 36.64 43.33 84.34
C GLU A 88 37.42 42.91 83.08
N VAL A 89 38.71 42.62 83.23
CA VAL A 89 39.57 42.21 82.11
C VAL A 89 39.15 40.83 81.58
N MET A 90 38.85 39.89 82.48
CA MET A 90 38.34 38.56 82.09
C MET A 90 36.97 38.62 81.43
N LYS A 91 36.10 39.56 81.85
CA LYS A 91 34.84 39.80 81.15
C LYS A 91 35.10 40.25 79.71
N ARG A 92 35.94 41.26 79.50
CA ARG A 92 36.29 41.74 78.14
C ARG A 92 36.96 40.65 77.29
N TRP A 93 37.81 39.82 77.90
CA TRP A 93 38.41 38.67 77.23
C TRP A 93 37.37 37.65 76.77
N ASN A 94 36.43 37.28 77.66
CA ASN A 94 35.35 36.36 77.33
C ASN A 94 34.39 36.94 76.28
N ASP A 95 34.10 38.24 76.36
CA ASP A 95 33.29 38.95 75.36
C ASP A 95 33.98 38.93 73.98
N LEU A 96 35.30 39.15 73.92
CA LEU A 96 36.10 39.07 72.69
C LEU A 96 36.09 37.65 72.11
N ARG A 97 36.31 36.62 72.94
CA ARG A 97 36.25 35.22 72.50
C ARG A 97 34.86 34.86 71.98
N GLY A 98 33.81 35.25 72.70
CA GLY A 98 32.43 35.02 72.28
C GLY A 98 32.11 35.71 70.94
N ALA A 99 32.61 36.93 70.71
CA ALA A 99 32.49 37.62 69.43
C ALA A 99 33.24 36.90 68.29
N SER A 100 34.46 36.41 68.57
CA SER A 100 35.27 35.61 67.62
C SER A 100 34.56 34.33 67.22
N GLU A 101 34.05 33.58 68.20
CA GLU A 101 33.29 32.34 67.99
C GLU A 101 31.99 32.61 67.22
N ALA A 102 31.26 33.68 67.55
CA ALA A 102 30.05 34.07 66.85
C ALA A 102 30.32 34.43 65.38
N ARG A 103 31.41 35.19 65.11
CA ARG A 103 31.83 35.52 63.74
C ARG A 103 32.22 34.26 62.96
N LYS A 104 33.02 33.37 63.56
CA LYS A 104 33.40 32.09 62.96
C LYS A 104 32.17 31.23 62.64
N ALA A 105 31.23 31.14 63.56
CA ALA A 105 29.97 30.41 63.35
C ALA A 105 29.15 31.00 62.20
N SER A 106 29.09 32.33 62.09
CA SER A 106 28.43 33.03 60.98
C SER A 106 29.12 32.72 59.65
N LEU A 107 30.45 32.87 59.56
CA LEU A 107 31.22 32.58 58.36
C LEU A 107 31.09 31.12 57.91
N ASN A 108 31.06 30.16 58.84
CA ASN A 108 30.81 28.75 58.51
C ASN A 108 29.40 28.54 57.93
N ARG A 109 28.37 29.19 58.49
CA ARG A 109 27.00 29.12 57.94
C ARG A 109 26.95 29.65 56.51
N TYR A 110 27.58 30.80 56.24
CA TYR A 110 27.66 31.34 54.89
C TYR A 110 28.46 30.45 53.95
N GLN A 111 29.55 29.84 54.43
CA GLN A 111 30.34 28.89 53.64
C GLN A 111 29.47 27.70 53.21
N ASP A 112 28.69 27.14 54.12
CA ASP A 112 27.80 26.01 53.81
C ASP A 112 26.64 26.41 52.89
N GLN A 113 26.11 27.63 53.04
CA GLN A 113 25.14 28.18 52.11
C GLN A 113 25.71 28.33 50.70
N PHE A 114 26.91 28.91 50.55
CA PHE A 114 27.55 29.06 49.24
C PHE A 114 27.92 27.71 48.61
N LYS A 115 28.33 26.71 49.40
CA LYS A 115 28.53 25.34 48.90
C LYS A 115 27.23 24.75 48.33
N GLN A 116 26.11 24.92 49.04
CA GLN A 116 24.80 24.43 48.57
C GLN A 116 24.36 25.13 47.27
N ILE A 117 24.57 26.45 47.18
CA ILE A 117 24.29 27.21 45.96
C ILE A 117 25.13 26.70 44.79
N GLU A 118 26.43 26.48 44.98
CA GLU A 118 27.33 25.97 43.95
C GLU A 118 26.92 24.55 43.50
N GLU A 119 26.58 23.67 44.44
CA GLU A 119 26.08 22.33 44.14
C GLU A 119 24.77 22.37 43.33
N HIS A 120 23.83 23.24 43.71
CA HIS A 120 22.57 23.41 42.98
C HIS A 120 22.82 23.97 41.57
N PHE A 121 23.70 24.96 41.42
CA PHE A 121 24.06 25.52 40.12
C PHE A 121 24.69 24.47 39.19
N LEU A 122 25.64 23.67 39.69
CA LEU A 122 26.27 22.61 38.91
C LEU A 122 25.27 21.51 38.54
N THR A 123 24.39 21.14 39.48
CA THR A 123 23.36 20.12 39.25
C THR A 123 22.36 20.60 38.18
N PHE A 124 21.92 21.85 38.27
CA PHE A 124 21.04 22.46 37.28
C PHE A 124 21.71 22.49 35.91
N ALA A 125 22.95 22.98 35.82
CA ALA A 125 23.69 23.08 34.56
C ALA A 125 23.84 21.72 33.85
N LYS A 126 24.24 20.69 34.62
CA LYS A 126 24.39 19.33 34.09
C LYS A 126 23.06 18.76 33.60
N ARG A 127 21.99 18.88 34.39
CA ARG A 127 20.67 18.35 34.03
C ARG A 127 20.02 19.12 32.89
N ALA A 128 20.14 20.44 32.86
CA ALA A 128 19.63 21.28 31.77
C ALA A 128 20.29 20.90 30.44
N SER A 129 21.61 20.68 30.44
CA SER A 129 22.33 20.21 29.25
C SER A 129 21.87 18.83 28.78
N ALA A 130 21.67 17.89 29.71
CA ALA A 130 21.18 16.54 29.37
C ALA A 130 19.75 16.58 28.82
N PHE A 131 18.87 17.37 29.45
CA PHE A 131 17.50 17.57 29.02
C PHE A 131 17.43 18.22 27.62
N ASN A 132 18.25 19.22 27.35
CA ASN A 132 18.31 19.86 26.03
C ASN A 132 18.76 18.88 24.95
N SER A 133 19.82 18.08 25.21
CA SER A 133 20.28 17.07 24.26
C SER A 133 19.21 16.00 23.99
N TRP A 134 18.49 15.56 25.03
CA TRP A 134 17.35 14.65 24.85
C TRP A 134 16.23 15.29 24.01
N PHE A 135 15.92 16.56 24.24
CA PHE A 135 14.92 17.29 23.48
C PHE A 135 15.30 17.43 22.00
N GLU A 136 16.56 17.75 21.68
CA GLU A 136 17.03 17.89 20.29
C GLU A 136 16.86 16.58 19.51
N ASN A 137 17.24 15.45 20.11
CA ASN A 137 17.04 14.13 19.50
C ASN A 137 15.54 13.82 19.30
N ALA A 138 14.71 14.14 20.29
CA ALA A 138 13.26 13.94 20.19
C ALA A 138 12.63 14.84 19.12
N GLU A 139 13.09 16.09 18.98
CA GLU A 139 12.63 17.02 17.95
C GLU A 139 13.00 16.51 16.55
N GLU A 140 14.23 16.01 16.36
CA GLU A 140 14.67 15.38 15.11
C GLU A 140 13.75 14.21 14.72
N ASP A 141 13.58 13.23 15.61
CA ASP A 141 12.77 12.03 15.35
C ASP A 141 11.28 12.36 15.07
N LEU A 142 10.71 13.34 15.77
CA LEU A 142 9.28 13.66 15.65
C LEU A 142 8.97 14.54 14.44
N THR A 143 9.93 15.30 13.94
CA THR A 143 9.76 16.20 12.78
C THR A 143 9.95 15.51 11.44
N ASP A 144 10.47 14.28 11.42
CA ASP A 144 10.58 13.45 10.22
C ASP A 144 9.24 13.34 9.47
N PRO A 145 9.20 13.42 8.13
CA PRO A 145 7.93 13.30 7.41
C PRO A 145 7.22 11.95 7.64
N VAL A 146 5.94 11.99 8.03
CA VAL A 146 5.11 10.78 8.16
C VAL A 146 4.75 10.27 6.76
N ARG A 147 5.36 9.17 6.34
CA ARG A 147 5.09 8.48 5.07
C ARG A 147 5.19 6.97 5.27
N CYS A 148 4.22 6.24 4.75
CA CYS A 148 4.27 4.78 4.67
C CYS A 148 3.56 4.27 3.42
N ASN A 149 3.79 2.99 3.11
CA ASN A 149 3.25 2.33 1.92
C ASN A 149 2.26 1.20 2.28
N SER A 150 2.10 0.89 3.58
CA SER A 150 1.22 -0.16 4.07
C SER A 150 0.51 0.21 5.37
N ILE A 151 -0.59 -0.48 5.66
CA ILE A 151 -1.31 -0.35 6.94
C ILE A 151 -0.41 -0.82 8.09
N GLU A 152 0.38 -1.86 7.87
CA GLU A 152 1.30 -2.42 8.86
C GLU A 152 2.38 -1.41 9.26
N GLU A 153 2.99 -0.72 8.30
CA GLU A 153 3.93 0.38 8.56
C GLU A 153 3.25 1.54 9.30
N ALA A 154 2.04 1.94 8.89
CA ALA A 154 1.29 2.99 9.58
C ALA A 154 1.04 2.63 11.06
N ARG A 155 0.69 1.37 11.34
CA ARG A 155 0.51 0.87 12.71
C ARG A 155 1.81 0.87 13.50
N ALA A 156 2.90 0.41 12.90
CA ALA A 156 4.22 0.40 13.54
C ALA A 156 4.66 1.82 13.93
N LEU A 157 4.46 2.82 13.06
CA LEU A 157 4.76 4.22 13.37
C LEU A 157 3.91 4.77 14.52
N ARG A 158 2.62 4.41 14.58
CA ARG A 158 1.73 4.81 15.69
C ARG A 158 2.14 4.16 17.01
N GLU A 159 2.52 2.89 16.97
CA GLU A 159 3.00 2.16 18.15
C GLU A 159 4.30 2.77 18.67
N ALA A 160 5.27 3.04 17.80
CA ALA A 160 6.50 3.74 18.15
C ALA A 160 6.22 5.13 18.77
N HIS A 161 5.26 5.88 18.20
CA HIS A 161 4.85 7.17 18.77
C HIS A 161 4.20 7.02 20.15
N THR A 162 3.41 5.97 20.37
CA THR A 162 2.80 5.68 21.67
C THR A 162 3.87 5.37 22.72
N GLN A 163 4.86 4.53 22.37
CA GLN A 163 5.99 4.23 23.24
C GLN A 163 6.81 5.49 23.57
N PHE A 164 7.01 6.38 22.59
CA PHE A 164 7.63 7.68 22.84
C PHE A 164 6.80 8.53 23.83
N GLN A 165 5.48 8.59 23.66
CA GLN A 165 4.60 9.33 24.58
C GLN A 165 4.66 8.77 26.02
N GLU A 166 4.81 7.46 26.20
CA GLU A 166 5.01 6.86 27.52
C GLU A 166 6.33 7.33 28.16
N SER A 167 7.39 7.50 27.36
CA SER A 167 8.68 8.01 27.85
C SER A 167 8.62 9.47 28.34
N LEU A 168 7.64 10.27 27.85
CA LEU A 168 7.46 11.66 28.27
C LEU A 168 7.17 11.80 29.76
N ALA A 169 6.62 10.76 30.41
CA ALA A 169 6.40 10.79 31.85
C ALA A 169 7.71 10.93 32.63
N SER A 170 8.77 10.23 32.20
CA SER A 170 10.10 10.34 32.82
C SER A 170 10.72 11.71 32.54
N ALA A 171 10.63 12.20 31.30
CA ALA A 171 11.16 13.51 30.93
C ALA A 171 10.43 14.66 31.66
N GLN A 172 9.12 14.54 31.90
CA GLN A 172 8.34 15.48 32.68
C GLN A 172 8.83 15.54 34.14
N GLN A 173 9.20 14.40 34.74
CA GLN A 173 9.78 14.39 36.10
C GLN A 173 11.12 15.11 36.16
N ASP A 174 12.00 14.91 35.18
CA ASP A 174 13.28 15.62 35.11
C ASP A 174 13.09 17.13 34.91
N PHE A 175 12.12 17.51 34.09
CA PHE A 175 11.73 18.91 33.89
C PHE A 175 11.19 19.56 35.17
N ASP A 176 10.31 18.86 35.90
CA ASP A 176 9.76 19.35 37.17
C ASP A 176 10.85 19.48 38.25
N TYR A 177 11.83 18.57 38.25
CA TYR A 177 12.99 18.67 39.12
C TYR A 177 13.87 19.89 38.80
N LEU A 178 14.10 20.19 37.52
CA LEU A 178 14.80 21.42 37.10
C LEU A 178 14.08 22.68 37.58
N LYS A 179 12.74 22.68 37.51
CA LYS A 179 11.90 23.78 38.00
C LYS A 179 12.03 23.98 39.51
N GLU A 180 12.03 22.90 40.26
CA GLU A 180 12.23 22.94 41.72
C GLU A 180 13.65 23.40 42.09
N LEU A 181 14.68 22.95 41.36
CA LEU A 181 16.04 23.44 41.54
C LEU A 181 16.16 24.94 41.28
N ASP A 182 15.59 25.43 40.18
CA ASP A 182 15.56 26.87 39.86
C ASP A 182 14.87 27.69 40.95
N ARG A 183 13.76 27.18 41.51
CA ARG A 183 13.07 27.81 42.65
C ARG A 183 13.96 27.88 43.89
N ARG A 184 14.69 26.81 44.22
CA ARG A 184 15.62 26.76 45.37
C ARG A 184 16.78 27.72 45.18
N ILE A 185 17.37 27.76 43.99
CA ILE A 185 18.44 28.69 43.63
C ILE A 185 17.96 30.14 43.81
N LYS A 186 16.80 30.48 43.26
CA LYS A 186 16.20 31.82 43.39
C LYS A 186 15.89 32.20 44.84
N ALA A 187 15.57 31.24 45.71
CA ALA A 187 15.33 31.51 47.13
C ALA A 187 16.57 32.04 47.86
N PHE A 188 17.78 31.75 47.37
CA PHE A 188 19.03 32.32 47.90
C PHE A 188 19.30 33.75 47.42
N ASN A 189 18.47 34.31 46.52
CA ASN A 189 18.61 35.66 45.97
C ASN A 189 19.98 35.91 45.32
N VAL A 190 20.47 34.91 44.59
CA VAL A 190 21.75 34.95 43.86
C VAL A 190 21.56 35.34 42.39
N GLY A 191 22.65 35.76 41.75
CA GLY A 191 22.69 36.07 40.33
C GLY A 191 22.48 34.85 39.41
N PRO A 192 22.61 35.04 38.08
CA PRO A 192 22.46 33.95 37.12
C PRO A 192 23.51 32.86 37.33
N ASN A 193 23.17 31.64 36.91
CA ASN A 193 24.07 30.49 37.01
C ASN A 193 25.32 30.70 36.12
N PRO A 194 26.55 30.68 36.67
CA PRO A 194 27.76 30.91 35.89
C PRO A 194 28.19 29.72 35.01
N TYR A 195 27.66 28.52 35.25
CA TYR A 195 28.08 27.29 34.56
C TYR A 195 27.23 26.94 33.34
N THR A 196 26.16 27.69 33.08
CA THR A 196 25.29 27.43 31.94
C THR A 196 24.58 28.70 31.47
N TRP A 197 24.29 28.75 30.17
CA TRP A 197 23.44 29.76 29.57
C TRP A 197 21.96 29.36 29.55
N PHE A 198 21.64 28.12 29.90
CA PHE A 198 20.26 27.65 29.98
C PHE A 198 19.54 28.32 31.14
N THR A 199 18.37 28.87 30.86
CA THR A 199 17.45 29.42 31.88
C THR A 199 16.20 28.57 31.96
N MET A 200 15.56 28.53 33.12
CA MET A 200 14.30 27.79 33.27
C MET A 200 13.22 28.27 32.28
N SER A 201 13.17 29.58 31.98
CA SER A 201 12.23 30.13 30.98
C SER A 201 12.48 29.56 29.59
N ALA A 202 13.74 29.46 29.15
CA ALA A 202 14.07 28.88 27.85
C ALA A 202 13.70 27.38 27.78
N LEU A 203 13.91 26.64 28.88
CA LEU A 203 13.52 25.24 28.98
C LEU A 203 11.99 25.06 28.99
N GLU A 204 11.24 25.99 29.60
CA GLU A 204 9.78 26.01 29.54
C GLU A 204 9.28 26.17 28.09
N ASP A 205 9.92 27.05 27.32
CA ASP A 205 9.59 27.27 25.91
C ASP A 205 9.92 26.03 25.04
N THR A 206 11.07 25.38 25.25
CA THR A 206 11.42 24.13 24.52
C THR A 206 10.47 23.00 24.89
N TRP A 207 10.10 22.86 26.16
CA TRP A 207 9.13 21.86 26.60
C TRP A 207 7.73 22.09 26.01
N ALA A 208 7.27 23.35 25.95
CA ALA A 208 6.01 23.71 25.31
C ALA A 208 6.04 23.39 23.80
N ARG A 209 7.16 23.67 23.14
CA ARG A 209 7.37 23.32 21.72
C ARG A 209 7.31 21.82 21.49
N LEU A 210 7.97 21.00 22.32
CA LEU A 210 7.92 19.54 22.23
C LEU A 210 6.47 19.04 22.27
N LYS A 211 5.68 19.53 23.24
CA LYS A 211 4.27 19.15 23.38
C LYS A 211 3.45 19.51 22.14
N ALA A 212 3.74 20.64 21.52
CA ALA A 212 3.10 21.03 20.26
C ALA A 212 3.50 20.09 19.10
N ILE A 213 4.78 19.73 19.00
CA ILE A 213 5.29 18.78 17.99
C ILE A 213 4.64 17.41 18.17
N VAL A 214 4.60 16.88 19.39
CA VAL A 214 3.96 15.59 19.72
C VAL A 214 2.49 15.59 19.30
N LYS A 215 1.74 16.67 19.62
CA LYS A 215 0.34 16.80 19.21
C LYS A 215 0.18 16.83 17.69
N ASN A 216 1.05 17.56 16.99
CA ASN A 216 1.01 17.64 15.54
C ASN A 216 1.35 16.28 14.90
N ARG A 217 2.33 15.56 15.46
CA ARG A 217 2.73 14.22 15.04
C ARG A 217 1.58 13.22 15.15
N ASP A 218 0.82 13.26 16.24
CA ASP A 218 -0.36 12.41 16.44
C ASP A 218 -1.45 12.64 15.36
N ILE A 219 -1.69 13.91 15.00
CA ILE A 219 -2.62 14.29 13.94
C ILE A 219 -2.14 13.75 12.58
N GLU A 220 -0.87 13.94 12.24
CA GLU A 220 -0.31 13.48 10.96
C GLU A 220 -0.28 11.96 10.85
N LEU A 221 0.09 11.25 11.92
CA LEU A 221 0.03 9.78 11.99
C LEU A 221 -1.40 9.26 11.82
N THR A 222 -2.39 9.93 12.42
CA THR A 222 -3.80 9.55 12.30
C THR A 222 -4.32 9.76 10.88
N LYS A 223 -3.97 10.88 10.24
CA LYS A 223 -4.32 11.15 8.84
C LYS A 223 -3.70 10.12 7.90
N GLU A 224 -2.42 9.82 8.08
CA GLU A 224 -1.72 8.85 7.25
C GLU A 224 -2.28 7.44 7.44
N ALA A 225 -2.56 7.01 8.67
CA ALA A 225 -3.19 5.73 8.92
C ALA A 225 -4.56 5.62 8.22
N LYS A 226 -5.37 6.67 8.30
CA LYS A 226 -6.66 6.71 7.60
C LYS A 226 -6.49 6.64 6.07
N ARG A 227 -5.51 7.36 5.51
CA ARG A 227 -5.17 7.29 4.08
C ARG A 227 -4.82 5.86 3.66
N GLN A 228 -4.04 5.13 4.46
CA GLN A 228 -3.69 3.74 4.17
C GLN A 228 -4.89 2.79 4.26
N GLU A 229 -5.79 3.00 5.23
CA GLU A 229 -7.04 2.23 5.34
C GLU A 229 -7.97 2.45 4.14
N GLU A 230 -8.12 3.70 3.70
CA GLU A 230 -8.90 4.07 2.50
C GLU A 230 -8.26 3.46 1.23
N ASN A 231 -6.94 3.51 1.12
CA ASN A 231 -6.21 2.90 0.00
C ASN A 231 -6.38 1.38 -0.05
N ASP A 232 -6.26 0.68 1.09
CA ASP A 232 -6.47 -0.76 1.16
C ASP A 232 -7.92 -1.16 0.87
N TRP A 233 -8.88 -0.34 1.32
CA TRP A 233 -10.29 -0.52 0.97
C TRP A 233 -10.51 -0.43 -0.55
N LEU A 234 -9.93 0.58 -1.22
CA LEU A 234 -9.97 0.69 -2.68
C LEU A 234 -9.34 -0.51 -3.37
N ARG A 235 -8.19 -1.01 -2.87
CA ARG A 235 -7.55 -2.24 -3.37
C ARG A 235 -8.51 -3.43 -3.31
N LYS A 236 -9.16 -3.65 -2.17
CA LYS A 236 -10.12 -4.74 -1.97
C LYS A 236 -11.37 -4.61 -2.86
N GLN A 237 -11.93 -3.40 -3.00
CA GLN A 237 -13.12 -3.21 -3.84
C GLN A 237 -12.82 -3.48 -5.32
N TYR A 238 -11.71 -2.92 -5.81
CA TYR A 238 -11.25 -3.18 -7.17
C TYR A 238 -11.02 -4.68 -7.37
N ALA A 239 -10.26 -5.33 -6.49
CA ALA A 239 -9.93 -6.75 -6.62
C ALA A 239 -11.15 -7.66 -6.61
N LYS A 240 -12.13 -7.38 -5.74
CA LYS A 240 -13.39 -8.13 -5.69
C LYS A 240 -14.12 -8.06 -7.04
N LYS A 241 -14.21 -6.86 -7.64
CA LYS A 241 -14.90 -6.66 -8.92
C LYS A 241 -14.09 -7.24 -10.09
N ALA A 242 -12.78 -7.02 -10.11
CA ALA A 242 -11.86 -7.52 -11.12
C ALA A 242 -11.85 -9.05 -11.18
N ASN A 243 -11.72 -9.72 -10.03
CA ASN A 243 -11.70 -11.19 -9.96
C ASN A 243 -13.04 -11.78 -10.42
N ALA A 244 -14.17 -11.19 -10.00
CA ALA A 244 -15.50 -11.64 -10.41
C ALA A 244 -15.73 -11.47 -11.92
N LEU A 245 -15.31 -10.33 -12.49
CA LEU A 245 -15.41 -10.11 -13.93
C LEU A 245 -14.51 -11.08 -14.71
N HIS A 246 -13.29 -11.32 -14.23
CA HIS A 246 -12.36 -12.26 -14.87
C HIS A 246 -12.91 -13.69 -14.91
N GLU A 247 -13.46 -14.17 -13.80
CA GLU A 247 -14.11 -15.49 -13.71
C GLU A 247 -15.26 -15.58 -14.71
N TRP A 248 -16.17 -14.61 -14.72
CA TRP A 248 -17.29 -14.57 -15.67
C TRP A 248 -16.85 -14.48 -17.14
N LEU A 249 -15.80 -13.70 -17.45
CA LEU A 249 -15.22 -13.60 -18.80
C LEU A 249 -14.66 -14.96 -19.25
N THR A 250 -13.98 -15.66 -18.35
CA THR A 250 -13.38 -16.96 -18.60
C THR A 250 -14.46 -18.01 -18.86
N ASP A 251 -15.48 -18.07 -18.00
CA ASP A 251 -16.61 -18.99 -18.15
C ASP A 251 -17.41 -18.72 -19.42
N THR A 252 -17.65 -17.44 -19.74
CA THR A 252 -18.37 -17.06 -20.96
C THR A 252 -17.57 -17.40 -22.21
N ARG A 253 -16.24 -17.21 -22.19
CA ARG A 253 -15.36 -17.63 -23.27
C ARG A 253 -15.37 -19.14 -23.48
N MET A 254 -15.28 -19.91 -22.39
CA MET A 254 -15.37 -21.37 -22.45
C MET A 254 -16.72 -21.82 -23.02
N TRP A 255 -17.82 -21.22 -22.54
CA TRP A 255 -19.16 -21.52 -23.06
C TRP A 255 -19.29 -21.21 -24.56
N LEU A 256 -18.74 -20.10 -25.05
CA LEU A 256 -18.75 -19.79 -26.48
C LEU A 256 -17.97 -20.83 -27.30
N LEU A 257 -16.82 -21.28 -26.81
CA LEU A 257 -15.97 -22.24 -27.51
C LEU A 257 -16.53 -23.67 -27.51
N SER A 258 -17.09 -24.14 -26.39
CA SER A 258 -17.52 -25.55 -26.24
C SER A 258 -19.03 -25.73 -26.05
N GLY A 259 -19.68 -24.82 -25.34
CA GLY A 259 -21.11 -24.91 -25.00
C GLY A 259 -22.03 -24.56 -26.17
N ALA A 260 -21.68 -23.51 -26.93
CA ALA A 260 -22.46 -23.05 -28.07
C ALA A 260 -22.35 -23.98 -29.30
N GLN A 261 -21.32 -24.82 -29.37
CA GLN A 261 -21.06 -25.75 -30.48
C GLN A 261 -21.48 -27.19 -30.18
N SER A 262 -22.37 -27.42 -29.20
CA SER A 262 -22.80 -28.80 -28.91
C SER A 262 -23.53 -29.38 -30.12
N GLY A 263 -23.02 -30.49 -30.68
CA GLY A 263 -23.49 -31.08 -31.94
C GLY A 263 -24.90 -31.67 -31.91
N GLN A 264 -25.67 -31.39 -30.85
CA GLN A 264 -27.08 -31.78 -30.70
C GLN A 264 -28.05 -30.67 -31.10
N LEU A 265 -27.60 -29.41 -31.20
CA LEU A 265 -28.43 -28.25 -31.53
C LEU A 265 -28.36 -27.94 -33.02
N SER A 266 -29.49 -27.55 -33.61
CA SER A 266 -29.55 -27.03 -34.98
C SER A 266 -28.75 -25.73 -35.13
N LEU A 267 -28.33 -25.40 -36.35
CA LEU A 267 -27.56 -24.17 -36.62
C LEU A 267 -28.34 -22.91 -36.19
N GLU A 268 -29.66 -22.91 -36.38
CA GLU A 268 -30.55 -21.83 -35.97
C GLU A 268 -30.59 -21.66 -34.44
N GLU A 269 -30.69 -22.77 -33.69
CA GLU A 269 -30.67 -22.75 -32.22
C GLU A 269 -29.31 -22.32 -31.66
N GLN A 270 -28.21 -22.73 -32.30
CA GLN A 270 -26.87 -22.30 -31.94
C GLN A 270 -26.70 -20.79 -32.15
N LEU A 271 -27.22 -20.25 -33.27
CA LEU A 271 -27.19 -18.82 -33.56
C LEU A 271 -28.02 -18.02 -32.55
N GLU A 272 -29.23 -18.47 -32.21
CA GLU A 272 -30.07 -17.82 -31.21
C GLU A 272 -29.42 -17.83 -29.82
N ALA A 273 -28.82 -18.96 -29.42
CA ALA A 273 -28.09 -19.07 -28.17
C ALA A 273 -26.90 -18.11 -28.12
N ASN A 274 -26.13 -17.99 -29.22
CA ASN A 274 -25.01 -17.06 -29.32
C ASN A 274 -25.48 -15.60 -29.18
N ILE A 275 -26.52 -15.20 -29.91
CA ILE A 275 -27.11 -13.85 -29.83
C ILE A 275 -27.57 -13.54 -28.41
N LYS A 276 -28.23 -14.48 -27.74
CA LYS A 276 -28.67 -14.34 -26.35
C LYS A 276 -27.48 -14.13 -25.41
N LYS A 277 -26.42 -14.91 -25.55
CA LYS A 277 -25.21 -14.75 -24.73
C LYS A 277 -24.52 -13.42 -25.02
N MET A 278 -24.48 -12.97 -26.27
CA MET A 278 -23.90 -11.68 -26.63
C MET A 278 -24.70 -10.49 -26.05
N ASN A 279 -26.02 -10.62 -25.92
CA ASN A 279 -26.83 -9.63 -25.21
C ASN A 279 -26.54 -9.62 -23.69
N GLU A 280 -26.32 -10.80 -23.09
CA GLU A 280 -25.84 -10.90 -21.70
C GLU A 280 -24.47 -10.21 -21.55
N VAL A 281 -23.53 -10.45 -22.49
CA VAL A 281 -22.23 -9.77 -22.50
C VAL A 281 -22.41 -8.26 -22.52
N ARG A 282 -23.24 -7.71 -23.43
CA ARG A 282 -23.50 -6.27 -23.46
C ARG A 282 -24.09 -5.72 -22.15
N SER A 283 -24.87 -6.53 -21.42
CA SER A 283 -25.46 -6.12 -20.14
C SER A 283 -24.42 -5.96 -19.01
N HIS A 284 -23.33 -6.73 -19.05
CA HIS A 284 -22.24 -6.65 -18.06
C HIS A 284 -21.27 -5.49 -18.33
N LYS A 285 -21.50 -4.66 -19.35
CA LYS A 285 -20.64 -3.51 -19.69
C LYS A 285 -20.48 -2.50 -18.54
N GLU A 286 -21.51 -2.35 -17.70
CA GLU A 286 -21.44 -1.48 -16.52
C GLU A 286 -20.46 -2.01 -15.45
N ASP A 287 -20.25 -3.32 -15.35
CA ASP A 287 -19.25 -3.88 -14.44
C ASP A 287 -17.82 -3.51 -14.88
N LEU A 288 -17.53 -3.60 -16.18
CA LEU A 288 -16.24 -3.16 -16.74
C LEU A 288 -16.01 -1.67 -16.49
N LYS A 289 -17.02 -0.83 -16.74
CA LYS A 289 -16.96 0.61 -16.48
C LYS A 289 -16.71 0.92 -15.00
N THR A 290 -17.35 0.18 -14.09
CA THR A 290 -17.11 0.33 -12.65
C THR A 290 -15.66 0.01 -12.27
N ILE A 291 -15.08 -1.03 -12.88
CA ILE A 291 -13.66 -1.40 -12.67
C ILE A 291 -12.72 -0.31 -13.21
N GLU A 292 -13.02 0.26 -14.38
CA GLU A 292 -12.25 1.39 -14.92
C GLU A 292 -12.29 2.62 -14.02
N GLU A 293 -13.46 2.95 -13.45
CA GLU A 293 -13.61 4.05 -12.49
C GLU A 293 -12.82 3.80 -11.21
N LEU A 294 -12.88 2.58 -10.66
CA LEU A 294 -12.08 2.18 -9.50
C LEU A 294 -10.57 2.20 -9.80
N GLY A 295 -10.16 1.76 -10.99
CA GLY A 295 -8.76 1.81 -11.43
C GLY A 295 -8.25 3.26 -11.52
N LYS A 296 -9.04 4.17 -12.10
CA LYS A 296 -8.72 5.61 -12.14
C LYS A 296 -8.61 6.20 -10.73
N LEU A 297 -9.49 5.82 -9.81
CA LEU A 297 -9.40 6.25 -8.41
C LEU A 297 -8.13 5.73 -7.72
N GLN A 298 -7.68 4.52 -8.04
CA GLN A 298 -6.40 4.00 -7.53
C GLN A 298 -5.22 4.79 -8.08
N GLU A 299 -5.17 5.03 -9.39
CA GLU A 299 -4.11 5.83 -10.03
C GLU A 299 -4.04 7.26 -9.47
N ASN A 300 -5.19 7.91 -9.30
CA ASN A 300 -5.28 9.26 -8.71
C ASN A 300 -4.77 9.31 -7.26
N ASN A 301 -4.93 8.21 -6.51
CA ASN A 301 -4.40 8.07 -5.15
C ASN A 301 -2.97 7.49 -5.12
N LEU A 302 -2.31 7.35 -6.27
CA LEU A 302 -0.97 6.80 -6.43
C LEU A 302 -0.85 5.35 -5.91
N ILE A 303 -1.93 4.59 -6.00
CA ILE A 303 -1.98 3.16 -5.70
C ILE A 303 -1.65 2.41 -6.99
N LEU A 304 -0.43 1.90 -7.09
CA LEU A 304 0.07 1.24 -8.30
C LEU A 304 0.05 -0.29 -8.20
N ASP A 305 -0.08 -0.82 -7.00
CA ASP A 305 -0.05 -2.25 -6.71
C ASP A 305 -1.35 -2.68 -6.04
N ASN A 306 -1.79 -3.92 -6.33
CA ASN A 306 -2.93 -4.52 -5.66
C ASN A 306 -2.64 -5.97 -5.28
N ARG A 307 -2.32 -6.20 -4.01
CA ARG A 307 -2.05 -7.54 -3.44
C ARG A 307 -3.24 -8.52 -3.47
N TYR A 308 -4.43 -8.08 -3.84
CA TYR A 308 -5.66 -8.90 -3.83
C TYR A 308 -6.10 -9.38 -5.22
N THR A 309 -5.44 -8.93 -6.29
CA THR A 309 -5.76 -9.35 -7.67
C THR A 309 -4.54 -9.21 -8.56
N GLU A 310 -4.41 -10.13 -9.52
CA GLU A 310 -3.40 -10.06 -10.58
C GLU A 310 -3.95 -9.39 -11.85
N HIS A 311 -5.22 -9.00 -11.85
CA HIS A 311 -5.92 -8.50 -13.04
C HIS A 311 -5.93 -6.97 -13.11
N SER A 312 -5.27 -6.42 -14.13
CA SER A 312 -5.30 -4.97 -14.42
C SER A 312 -6.53 -4.57 -15.23
N THR A 313 -6.92 -3.30 -15.13
CA THR A 313 -8.05 -2.72 -15.88
C THR A 313 -7.86 -2.92 -17.38
N THR A 314 -6.64 -2.67 -17.86
CA THR A 314 -6.27 -2.84 -19.26
C THR A 314 -6.35 -4.29 -19.72
N SER A 315 -5.91 -5.24 -18.89
CA SER A 315 -6.00 -6.67 -19.20
C SER A 315 -7.45 -7.14 -19.30
N LEU A 316 -8.31 -6.71 -18.36
CA LEU A 316 -9.73 -7.07 -18.36
C LEU A 316 -10.48 -6.46 -19.55
N ALA A 317 -10.20 -5.19 -19.89
CA ALA A 317 -10.78 -4.55 -21.08
C ALA A 317 -10.36 -5.28 -22.36
N GLN A 318 -9.09 -5.69 -22.47
CA GLN A 318 -8.62 -6.47 -23.62
C GLN A 318 -9.30 -7.84 -23.70
N GLN A 319 -9.46 -8.55 -22.57
CA GLN A 319 -10.15 -9.84 -22.53
C GLN A 319 -11.63 -9.69 -22.92
N TRP A 320 -12.27 -8.60 -22.50
CA TRP A 320 -13.62 -8.25 -22.90
C TRP A 320 -13.75 -8.03 -24.41
N ASP A 321 -12.89 -7.20 -25.00
CA ASP A 321 -12.89 -6.93 -26.45
C ASP A 321 -12.66 -8.21 -27.26
N GLN A 322 -11.74 -9.08 -26.80
CA GLN A 322 -11.50 -10.39 -27.42
C GLN A 322 -12.74 -11.28 -27.37
N LEU A 323 -13.49 -11.26 -26.26
CA LEU A 323 -14.72 -12.01 -26.09
C LEU A 323 -15.82 -11.50 -27.03
N GLU A 324 -15.97 -10.18 -27.15
CA GLU A 324 -16.95 -9.57 -28.06
C GLU A 324 -16.65 -9.91 -29.52
N GLN A 325 -15.38 -9.81 -29.92
CA GLN A 325 -14.93 -10.21 -31.26
C GLN A 325 -15.11 -11.71 -31.52
N LEU A 326 -14.91 -12.57 -30.52
CA LEU A 326 -15.14 -14.00 -30.64
C LEU A 326 -16.63 -14.29 -30.90
N GLY A 327 -17.52 -13.68 -30.11
CA GLY A 327 -18.96 -13.85 -30.28
C GLY A 327 -19.44 -13.37 -31.65
N LEU A 328 -19.00 -12.19 -32.10
CA LEU A 328 -19.34 -11.68 -33.44
C LEU A 328 -18.86 -12.59 -34.57
N ARG A 329 -17.63 -13.12 -34.48
CA ARG A 329 -17.11 -14.07 -35.48
C ARG A 329 -17.91 -15.37 -35.51
N MET A 330 -18.30 -15.88 -34.35
CA MET A 330 -19.14 -17.08 -34.26
C MET A 330 -20.53 -16.84 -34.85
N GLN A 331 -21.16 -15.72 -34.53
CA GLN A 331 -22.45 -15.34 -35.11
C GLN A 331 -22.37 -15.28 -36.64
N HIS A 332 -21.38 -14.57 -37.18
CA HIS A 332 -21.17 -14.47 -38.61
C HIS A 332 -20.91 -15.83 -39.28
N ASN A 333 -20.12 -16.69 -38.64
CA ASN A 333 -19.84 -18.02 -39.16
C ASN A 333 -21.09 -18.91 -39.20
N LEU A 334 -21.94 -18.86 -38.16
CA LEU A 334 -23.22 -19.58 -38.13
C LEU A 334 -24.18 -19.05 -39.20
N GLU A 335 -24.29 -17.73 -39.36
CA GLU A 335 -25.10 -17.10 -40.40
C GLU A 335 -24.67 -17.55 -41.81
N GLN A 336 -23.36 -17.58 -42.09
CA GLN A 336 -22.82 -18.07 -43.36
C GLN A 336 -23.14 -19.55 -43.60
N GLN A 337 -23.04 -20.41 -42.58
CA GLN A 337 -23.40 -21.82 -42.69
C GLN A 337 -24.90 -22.01 -42.98
N ILE A 338 -25.77 -21.26 -42.29
CA ILE A 338 -27.22 -21.27 -42.54
C ILE A 338 -27.53 -20.79 -43.96
N GLN A 339 -26.87 -19.72 -44.41
CA GLN A 339 -27.06 -19.21 -45.76
C GLN A 339 -26.60 -20.20 -46.84
N ALA A 340 -25.43 -20.82 -46.66
CA ALA A 340 -24.94 -21.86 -47.56
C ALA A 340 -25.90 -23.06 -47.63
N ARG A 341 -26.43 -23.50 -46.48
CA ARG A 341 -27.50 -24.52 -46.40
C ARG A 341 -28.74 -24.12 -47.20
N ASN A 342 -29.23 -22.89 -47.00
CA ASN A 342 -30.46 -22.41 -47.63
C ASN A 342 -30.32 -22.17 -49.15
N GLN A 343 -29.13 -21.79 -49.62
CA GLN A 343 -28.88 -21.54 -51.05
C GLN A 343 -28.56 -22.81 -51.84
N SER A 344 -27.97 -23.82 -51.20
CA SER A 344 -27.58 -25.07 -51.85
C SER A 344 -28.74 -26.04 -52.09
N GLY A 345 -29.82 -25.97 -51.30
CA GLY A 345 -30.96 -26.89 -51.45
C GLY A 345 -30.65 -28.35 -51.09
N VAL A 346 -29.46 -28.61 -50.54
CA VAL A 346 -28.95 -29.93 -50.16
C VAL A 346 -29.36 -30.25 -48.71
N SER A 347 -29.68 -31.51 -48.41
CA SER A 347 -30.09 -31.96 -47.07
C SER A 347 -28.94 -31.88 -46.06
N GLU A 348 -29.27 -31.75 -44.76
CA GLU A 348 -28.30 -31.63 -43.67
C GLU A 348 -27.37 -32.85 -43.57
N ASP A 349 -27.90 -34.04 -43.88
CA ASP A 349 -27.12 -35.28 -43.86
C ASP A 349 -26.10 -35.33 -45.01
N ALA A 350 -26.44 -34.84 -46.20
CA ALA A 350 -25.52 -34.80 -47.34
C ALA A 350 -24.38 -33.78 -47.14
N LEU A 351 -24.68 -32.57 -46.63
CA LEU A 351 -23.63 -31.59 -46.29
C LEU A 351 -22.69 -32.08 -45.18
N ARG A 352 -23.25 -32.82 -44.20
CA ARG A 352 -22.46 -33.47 -43.14
C ARG A 352 -21.57 -34.57 -43.69
N GLU A 353 -22.09 -35.42 -44.59
CA GLU A 353 -21.31 -36.46 -45.27
C GLU A 353 -20.16 -35.87 -46.09
N PHE A 354 -20.41 -34.81 -46.87
CA PHE A 354 -19.36 -34.12 -47.63
C PHE A 354 -18.28 -33.56 -46.69
N SER A 355 -18.69 -32.99 -45.55
CA SER A 355 -17.75 -32.40 -44.59
C SER A 355 -16.91 -33.47 -43.86
N ILE A 356 -17.53 -34.60 -43.52
CA ILE A 356 -16.83 -35.76 -42.93
C ILE A 356 -15.84 -36.35 -43.93
N MET A 357 -16.27 -36.50 -45.18
CA MET A 357 -15.42 -37.06 -46.23
C MET A 357 -14.22 -36.14 -46.52
N PHE A 358 -14.43 -34.83 -46.61
CA PHE A 358 -13.34 -33.86 -46.76
C PHE A 358 -12.30 -34.01 -45.63
N LYS A 359 -12.74 -34.01 -44.36
CA LYS A 359 -11.85 -34.17 -43.20
C LYS A 359 -11.16 -35.54 -43.14
N TYR A 360 -11.79 -36.60 -43.64
CA TYR A 360 -11.19 -37.93 -43.67
C TYR A 360 -9.98 -37.98 -44.62
N PHE A 361 -10.03 -37.24 -45.73
CA PHE A 361 -8.97 -37.17 -46.72
C PHE A 361 -7.95 -36.04 -46.46
N ASP A 362 -8.34 -34.95 -45.80
CA ASP A 362 -7.46 -33.87 -45.31
C ASP A 362 -6.68 -34.32 -44.05
N LYS A 363 -5.76 -35.29 -44.23
CA LYS A 363 -5.03 -35.92 -43.11
C LYS A 363 -4.08 -34.96 -42.39
N ASP A 364 -3.62 -33.92 -43.06
CA ASP A 364 -2.72 -32.92 -42.50
C ASP A 364 -3.46 -31.71 -41.92
N ASN A 365 -4.80 -31.68 -41.98
CA ASN A 365 -5.65 -30.54 -41.58
C ASN A 365 -5.19 -29.22 -42.23
N SER A 366 -4.69 -29.31 -43.46
CA SER A 366 -4.28 -28.13 -44.23
C SER A 366 -5.47 -27.29 -44.66
N GLY A 367 -6.69 -27.85 -44.61
CA GLY A 367 -7.91 -27.23 -45.11
C GLY A 367 -8.01 -27.25 -46.63
N ARG A 368 -7.14 -28.03 -47.30
CA ARG A 368 -7.05 -28.20 -48.75
C ARG A 368 -6.81 -29.68 -49.06
N LEU A 369 -7.26 -30.13 -50.23
CA LEU A 369 -6.97 -31.47 -50.74
C LEU A 369 -6.14 -31.35 -51.99
N ASN A 370 -4.98 -32.01 -52.02
CA ASN A 370 -4.23 -32.10 -53.27
C ASN A 370 -5.01 -32.93 -54.31
N HIS A 371 -4.64 -32.84 -55.59
CA HIS A 371 -5.36 -33.54 -56.66
C HIS A 371 -5.50 -35.06 -56.46
N SER A 372 -4.53 -35.71 -55.80
CA SER A 372 -4.59 -37.15 -55.51
C SER A 372 -5.61 -37.46 -54.40
N GLU A 373 -5.60 -36.67 -53.32
CA GLU A 373 -6.57 -36.77 -52.22
C GLU A 373 -7.99 -36.46 -52.68
N PHE A 374 -8.15 -35.40 -53.48
CA PHE A 374 -9.44 -35.04 -54.07
C PHE A 374 -9.96 -36.15 -54.99
N LYS A 375 -9.10 -36.73 -55.85
CA LYS A 375 -9.48 -37.86 -56.71
C LYS A 375 -9.94 -39.08 -55.91
N ASN A 376 -9.23 -39.40 -54.84
CA ASN A 376 -9.57 -40.52 -53.97
C ASN A 376 -10.87 -40.27 -53.18
N CYS A 377 -11.10 -39.02 -52.77
CA CYS A 377 -12.33 -38.58 -52.12
C CYS A 377 -13.55 -38.74 -53.04
N LEU A 378 -13.46 -38.31 -54.30
CA LEU A 378 -14.55 -38.48 -55.27
C LEU A 378 -14.89 -39.95 -55.52
N ARG A 379 -13.88 -40.83 -55.62
CA ARG A 379 -14.11 -42.28 -55.71
C ARG A 379 -14.83 -42.85 -54.47
N ALA A 380 -14.46 -42.39 -53.28
CA ALA A 380 -15.11 -42.82 -52.04
C ALA A 380 -16.56 -42.36 -51.94
N LEU A 381 -16.91 -41.24 -52.58
CA LEU A 381 -18.28 -40.73 -52.74
C LEU A 381 -19.05 -41.41 -53.89
N GLY A 382 -18.46 -42.40 -54.57
CA GLY A 382 -19.14 -43.20 -55.60
C GLY A 382 -19.00 -42.66 -57.03
N TYR A 383 -18.09 -41.72 -57.28
CA TYR A 383 -17.79 -41.24 -58.64
C TYR A 383 -16.92 -42.28 -59.37
N ASP A 384 -17.39 -42.79 -60.50
CA ASP A 384 -16.71 -43.83 -61.28
C ASP A 384 -15.55 -43.24 -62.12
N LEU A 385 -14.43 -42.97 -61.45
CA LEU A 385 -13.21 -42.48 -62.10
C LEU A 385 -12.25 -43.64 -62.40
N PRO A 386 -11.92 -43.92 -63.68
CA PRO A 386 -11.15 -45.09 -64.08
C PRO A 386 -9.77 -45.17 -63.40
N MET A 387 -9.33 -46.38 -63.06
CA MET A 387 -7.96 -46.60 -62.56
C MET A 387 -6.99 -46.51 -63.73
N ILE A 388 -6.25 -45.41 -63.78
CA ILE A 388 -5.23 -45.12 -64.78
C ILE A 388 -3.86 -45.09 -64.08
N GLU A 389 -2.80 -45.56 -64.75
CA GLU A 389 -1.42 -45.57 -64.24
C GLU A 389 -0.88 -44.14 -63.95
N GLU A 390 0.01 -44.02 -62.96
CA GLU A 390 0.64 -42.74 -62.59
C GLU A 390 1.29 -42.05 -63.80
N GLY A 391 0.80 -40.86 -64.16
CA GLY A 391 1.33 -40.04 -65.26
C GLY A 391 0.46 -39.94 -66.51
N GLN A 392 -0.67 -40.67 -66.58
CA GLN A 392 -1.66 -40.47 -67.63
C GLN A 392 -2.80 -39.57 -67.14
N THR A 393 -3.14 -38.55 -67.93
CA THR A 393 -4.22 -37.61 -67.64
C THR A 393 -5.57 -38.28 -67.84
N ASP A 394 -6.35 -38.34 -66.77
CA ASP A 394 -7.74 -38.80 -66.78
C ASP A 394 -8.62 -37.67 -67.32
N PRO A 395 -9.21 -37.79 -68.53
CA PRO A 395 -9.95 -36.70 -69.16
C PRO A 395 -11.18 -36.27 -68.35
N GLU A 396 -11.81 -37.21 -67.64
CA GLU A 396 -13.00 -36.95 -66.84
C GLU A 396 -12.62 -36.24 -65.53
N PHE A 397 -11.54 -36.67 -64.90
CA PHE A 397 -11.01 -35.98 -63.73
C PHE A 397 -10.43 -34.60 -64.07
N GLU A 398 -9.77 -34.43 -65.22
CA GLU A 398 -9.31 -33.11 -65.71
C GLU A 398 -10.48 -32.16 -65.98
N ALA A 399 -11.60 -32.66 -66.49
CA ALA A 399 -12.81 -31.85 -66.66
C ALA A 399 -13.36 -31.36 -65.31
N ILE A 400 -13.31 -32.20 -64.28
CA ILE A 400 -13.65 -31.83 -62.90
C ILE A 400 -12.63 -30.83 -62.34
N LEU A 401 -11.33 -31.06 -62.53
CA LEU A 401 -10.30 -30.11 -62.07
C LEU A 401 -10.44 -28.73 -62.73
N ASN A 402 -10.85 -28.66 -64.00
CA ASN A 402 -11.06 -27.37 -64.66
C ASN A 402 -12.24 -26.56 -64.07
N SER A 403 -13.20 -27.22 -63.39
CA SER A 403 -14.28 -26.53 -62.69
C SER A 403 -13.93 -26.22 -61.23
N VAL A 404 -13.14 -27.07 -60.57
CA VAL A 404 -12.85 -26.99 -59.12
C VAL A 404 -11.53 -26.30 -58.80
N ASP A 405 -10.53 -26.39 -59.67
CA ASP A 405 -9.22 -25.73 -59.57
C ASP A 405 -8.89 -24.99 -60.90
N PRO A 406 -9.60 -23.88 -61.22
CA PRO A 406 -9.38 -23.14 -62.48
C PRO A 406 -8.02 -22.43 -62.54
N ASN A 407 -7.45 -22.11 -61.37
CA ASN A 407 -6.14 -21.49 -61.20
C ASN A 407 -5.00 -22.51 -61.31
N ARG A 408 -5.30 -23.82 -61.32
CA ARG A 408 -4.34 -24.93 -61.37
C ARG A 408 -3.25 -24.78 -60.32
N ASP A 409 -3.64 -24.38 -59.12
CA ASP A 409 -2.69 -24.24 -58.01
C ASP A 409 -2.35 -25.60 -57.37
N GLY A 410 -3.03 -26.67 -57.79
CA GLY A 410 -2.75 -28.04 -57.36
C GLY A 410 -3.54 -28.48 -56.13
N GLU A 411 -4.33 -27.58 -55.54
CA GLU A 411 -4.92 -27.72 -54.22
C GLU A 411 -6.39 -27.29 -54.21
N VAL A 412 -7.31 -28.23 -53.98
CA VAL A 412 -8.75 -27.96 -53.90
C VAL A 412 -9.12 -27.53 -52.49
N SER A 413 -9.59 -26.30 -52.32
CA SER A 413 -10.09 -25.81 -51.02
C SER A 413 -11.44 -26.44 -50.65
N ILE A 414 -11.77 -26.41 -49.35
CA ILE A 414 -13.09 -26.86 -48.87
C ILE A 414 -14.26 -26.11 -49.55
N GLN A 415 -14.06 -24.86 -49.94
CA GLN A 415 -15.08 -24.04 -50.59
C GLN A 415 -15.33 -24.51 -52.03
N GLU A 416 -14.27 -24.78 -52.79
CA GLU A 416 -14.34 -25.31 -54.16
C GLU A 416 -14.89 -26.74 -54.18
N TYR A 417 -14.43 -27.58 -53.26
CA TYR A 417 -14.94 -28.93 -53.05
C TYR A 417 -16.45 -28.94 -52.77
N MET A 418 -16.90 -28.12 -51.81
CA MET A 418 -18.31 -28.04 -51.46
C MET A 418 -19.14 -27.48 -52.61
N ALA A 419 -18.65 -26.44 -53.29
CA ALA A 419 -19.36 -25.86 -54.44
C ALA A 419 -19.56 -26.88 -55.57
N PHE A 420 -18.54 -27.71 -55.85
CA PHE A 420 -18.64 -28.77 -56.84
C PHE A 420 -19.62 -29.88 -56.47
N LEU A 421 -19.54 -30.38 -55.23
CA LEU A 421 -20.46 -31.44 -54.79
C LEU A 421 -21.90 -30.93 -54.72
N ILE A 422 -22.09 -29.70 -54.25
CA ILE A 422 -23.40 -29.03 -54.25
C ILE A 422 -23.90 -28.86 -55.69
N SER A 423 -23.08 -28.34 -56.61
CA SER A 423 -23.49 -28.16 -58.00
C SER A 423 -23.90 -29.50 -58.60
N ARG A 424 -23.11 -30.55 -58.40
CA ARG A 424 -23.39 -31.87 -58.97
C ARG A 424 -24.61 -32.57 -58.36
N GLU A 425 -24.82 -32.45 -57.06
CA GLU A 425 -26.01 -32.98 -56.38
C GLU A 425 -27.29 -32.25 -56.87
N THR A 426 -27.16 -30.96 -57.22
CA THR A 426 -28.25 -30.15 -57.79
C THR A 426 -28.41 -30.27 -59.32
N GLU A 427 -27.44 -30.88 -60.02
CA GLU A 427 -27.36 -30.97 -61.49
C GLU A 427 -28.12 -32.16 -62.10
N ASN A 428 -28.89 -32.94 -61.33
CA ASN A 428 -29.68 -34.06 -61.87
C ASN A 428 -30.88 -33.66 -62.76
N VAL A 429 -30.91 -32.42 -63.28
CA VAL A 429 -31.87 -31.95 -64.28
C VAL A 429 -31.16 -30.99 -65.25
N GLN A 430 -30.36 -31.53 -66.17
CA GLN A 430 -29.49 -30.72 -67.05
C GLN A 430 -30.05 -30.42 -68.45
N SER A 431 -31.21 -30.97 -68.84
CA SER A 431 -31.82 -30.65 -70.13
C SER A 431 -33.33 -30.84 -70.13
N SER A 432 -34.04 -30.02 -70.92
CA SER A 432 -35.46 -30.27 -71.24
C SER A 432 -35.67 -31.67 -71.80
N ASP A 433 -34.70 -32.20 -72.54
CA ASP A 433 -34.75 -33.54 -73.12
C ASP A 433 -34.74 -34.64 -72.04
N ASP A 434 -34.04 -34.45 -70.92
CA ASP A 434 -33.98 -35.45 -69.84
C ASP A 434 -35.30 -35.50 -69.07
N ILE A 435 -35.91 -34.34 -68.80
CA ILE A 435 -37.25 -34.28 -68.20
C ILE A 435 -38.29 -34.85 -69.18
N GLU A 436 -38.20 -34.53 -70.47
CA GLU A 436 -39.07 -35.12 -71.50
C GLU A 436 -38.92 -36.65 -71.55
N GLN A 437 -37.71 -37.20 -71.43
CA GLN A 437 -37.47 -38.64 -71.37
C GLN A 437 -38.01 -39.29 -70.08
N ALA A 438 -37.87 -38.61 -68.94
CA ALA A 438 -38.43 -39.08 -67.66
C ALA A 438 -39.97 -39.11 -67.68
N PHE A 439 -40.62 -38.10 -68.27
CA PHE A 439 -42.06 -38.15 -68.49
C PHE A 439 -42.45 -39.23 -69.51
N LYS A 440 -41.64 -39.43 -70.54
CA LYS A 440 -41.87 -40.48 -71.54
C LYS A 440 -41.80 -41.89 -70.93
N SER A 441 -40.88 -42.14 -70.00
CA SER A 441 -40.67 -43.46 -69.39
C SER A 441 -41.81 -43.90 -68.47
N ILE A 442 -42.55 -42.96 -67.88
CA ILE A 442 -43.73 -43.25 -67.06
C ILE A 442 -45.01 -43.44 -67.90
N THR A 443 -44.95 -43.22 -69.22
CA THR A 443 -46.08 -43.49 -70.12
C THR A 443 -46.20 -44.98 -70.47
N LEU A 444 -47.42 -45.47 -70.62
CA LEU A 444 -47.71 -46.81 -71.12
C LEU A 444 -46.99 -47.05 -72.47
N ASN A 445 -46.05 -47.99 -72.49
CA ASN A 445 -45.16 -48.36 -73.61
C ASN A 445 -43.99 -47.42 -73.92
N GLY A 446 -43.74 -46.38 -73.11
CA GLY A 446 -42.51 -45.58 -73.21
C GLY A 446 -42.35 -44.77 -74.50
N GLU A 447 -43.42 -44.60 -75.28
CA GLU A 447 -43.39 -43.94 -76.59
C GLU A 447 -44.49 -42.90 -76.78
N ARG A 448 -45.37 -42.69 -75.78
CA ARG A 448 -46.52 -41.79 -75.93
C ARG A 448 -46.10 -40.33 -75.73
N PRO A 449 -46.59 -39.40 -76.57
CA PRO A 449 -46.26 -37.98 -76.47
C PRO A 449 -47.04 -37.23 -75.39
N TYR A 450 -47.77 -37.92 -74.51
CA TYR A 450 -48.56 -37.37 -73.41
C TYR A 450 -48.56 -38.32 -72.21
N VAL A 451 -48.81 -37.79 -71.00
CA VAL A 451 -48.90 -38.55 -69.75
C VAL A 451 -50.30 -38.42 -69.15
N THR A 452 -50.83 -39.46 -68.50
CA THR A 452 -52.16 -39.39 -67.84
C THR A 452 -52.06 -39.01 -66.36
N SER A 453 -53.16 -38.54 -65.75
CA SER A 453 -53.17 -38.29 -64.29
C SER A 453 -52.77 -39.55 -63.53
N ASP A 454 -53.34 -40.71 -63.88
CA ASP A 454 -53.05 -41.95 -63.17
C ASP A 454 -51.55 -42.31 -63.22
N GLU A 455 -50.87 -42.03 -64.34
CA GLU A 455 -49.42 -42.24 -64.50
C GLU A 455 -48.60 -41.27 -63.65
N LEU A 456 -49.02 -40.00 -63.56
CA LEU A 456 -48.38 -39.01 -62.70
C LEU A 456 -48.51 -39.40 -61.22
N TYR A 457 -49.72 -39.73 -60.76
CA TYR A 457 -49.95 -40.05 -59.34
C TYR A 457 -49.42 -41.44 -58.95
N SER A 458 -49.20 -42.35 -59.90
CA SER A 458 -48.59 -43.66 -59.62
C SER A 458 -47.07 -43.63 -59.53
N ASN A 459 -46.42 -42.69 -60.24
CA ASN A 459 -44.95 -42.65 -60.35
C ASN A 459 -44.30 -41.44 -59.65
N LEU A 460 -45.08 -40.43 -59.27
CA LEU A 460 -44.60 -39.23 -58.57
C LEU A 460 -45.26 -39.07 -57.20
N ARG A 461 -44.61 -38.32 -56.30
CA ARG A 461 -45.23 -37.94 -55.02
C ARG A 461 -46.48 -37.08 -55.28
N HIS A 462 -47.47 -37.21 -54.40
CA HIS A 462 -48.81 -36.63 -54.59
C HIS A 462 -48.80 -35.10 -54.76
N ASP A 463 -47.90 -34.39 -54.07
CA ASP A 463 -47.69 -32.95 -54.20
C ASP A 463 -47.16 -32.56 -55.59
N VAL A 464 -46.20 -33.33 -56.10
CA VAL A 464 -45.58 -33.11 -57.42
C VAL A 464 -46.55 -33.48 -58.55
N ALA A 465 -47.24 -34.62 -58.44
CA ALA A 465 -48.24 -35.04 -59.42
C ALA A 465 -49.37 -34.02 -59.57
N GLN A 466 -49.88 -33.50 -58.45
CA GLN A 466 -50.90 -32.45 -58.43
C GLN A 466 -50.42 -31.16 -59.09
N PHE A 467 -49.18 -30.77 -58.81
CA PHE A 467 -48.57 -29.60 -59.43
C PHE A 467 -48.45 -29.79 -60.95
N CYS A 468 -47.88 -30.90 -61.41
CA CYS A 468 -47.77 -31.22 -62.85
C CYS A 468 -49.14 -31.21 -63.54
N ALA A 469 -50.14 -31.87 -62.97
CA ALA A 469 -51.51 -31.90 -63.53
C ALA A 469 -52.17 -30.51 -63.59
N SER A 470 -51.80 -29.59 -62.69
CA SER A 470 -52.32 -28.22 -62.68
C SER A 470 -51.64 -27.28 -63.68
N GLN A 471 -50.39 -27.57 -64.06
CA GLN A 471 -49.56 -26.70 -64.90
C GLN A 471 -49.44 -27.20 -66.35
N MET A 472 -49.60 -28.51 -66.58
CA MET A 472 -49.59 -29.09 -67.91
C MET A 472 -50.91 -28.82 -68.64
N GLU A 473 -50.81 -28.49 -69.92
CA GLU A 473 -51.98 -28.34 -70.77
C GLU A 473 -52.51 -29.71 -71.20
N SER A 474 -53.81 -29.79 -71.50
CA SER A 474 -54.40 -31.03 -72.00
C SER A 474 -53.89 -31.31 -73.41
N TYR A 475 -53.43 -32.54 -73.65
CA TYR A 475 -52.95 -32.97 -74.97
C TYR A 475 -54.13 -33.16 -75.93
N GLU A 476 -54.18 -32.37 -77.00
CA GLU A 476 -55.22 -32.42 -78.06
C GLU A 476 -56.68 -32.42 -77.53
N ASN A 477 -56.95 -31.75 -76.41
CA ASN A 477 -58.24 -31.73 -75.71
C ASN A 477 -58.73 -33.12 -75.25
N MET A 478 -57.83 -34.10 -75.10
CA MET A 478 -58.17 -35.40 -74.52
C MET A 478 -58.33 -35.28 -72.99
N PRO A 479 -59.45 -35.74 -72.42
CA PRO A 479 -59.63 -35.75 -70.97
C PRO A 479 -58.60 -36.69 -70.33
N ASN A 480 -57.98 -36.23 -69.25
CA ASN A 480 -57.00 -36.98 -68.47
C ASN A 480 -55.66 -37.27 -69.19
N ALA A 481 -55.31 -36.48 -70.20
CA ALA A 481 -54.02 -36.56 -70.91
C ALA A 481 -53.33 -35.19 -70.93
N PHE A 482 -52.05 -35.15 -70.57
CA PHE A 482 -51.26 -33.94 -70.36
C PHE A 482 -50.05 -33.89 -71.28
N ASP A 483 -49.84 -32.72 -71.91
CA ASP A 483 -48.67 -32.47 -72.76
C ASP A 483 -47.46 -32.07 -71.91
N TYR A 484 -46.66 -33.08 -71.59
CA TYR A 484 -45.42 -32.87 -70.83
C TYR A 484 -44.31 -32.20 -71.67
N LYS A 485 -44.36 -32.25 -73.01
CA LYS A 485 -43.34 -31.62 -73.87
C LYS A 485 -43.49 -30.11 -73.92
N SER A 486 -44.73 -29.63 -74.06
CA SER A 486 -45.00 -28.20 -74.00
C SER A 486 -44.77 -27.64 -72.59
N PHE A 487 -45.00 -28.45 -71.55
CA PHE A 487 -44.70 -28.08 -70.17
C PHE A 487 -43.19 -27.99 -69.89
N THR A 488 -42.42 -29.01 -70.27
CA THR A 488 -40.96 -29.02 -70.11
C THR A 488 -40.31 -27.88 -70.89
N ARG A 489 -40.69 -27.64 -72.14
CA ARG A 489 -40.20 -26.49 -72.91
C ARG A 489 -40.49 -25.15 -72.22
N ARG A 490 -41.66 -24.98 -71.59
CA ARG A 490 -41.98 -23.75 -70.83
C ARG A 490 -41.11 -23.56 -69.57
N LEU A 491 -40.57 -24.63 -69.00
CA LEU A 491 -39.72 -24.58 -67.81
C LEU A 491 -38.27 -24.18 -68.09
N PHE A 492 -37.80 -24.38 -69.33
CA PHE A 492 -36.41 -24.12 -69.75
C PHE A 492 -36.25 -22.89 -70.68
N VAL A 493 -37.23 -22.00 -70.72
CA VAL A 493 -37.18 -20.72 -71.48
C VAL A 493 -36.64 -19.58 -70.61
#